data_AF-A0A536YMR9-F1
#
_entry.id   AF-A0A536YMR9-F1
#
_cell.length_a   1.000
_cell.length_b   1.000
_cell.length_c   1.000
_cell.angle_alpha   90.00
_cell.angle_beta   90.00
_cell.angle_gamma   90.00
#
_symmetry.space_group_name_H-M   'P 1'
#
loop_
_entity.id
_entity.type
_entity.pdbx_description
1 polymer ?
#
loop_
_entity_poly.entity_id
_entity_poly.type
_entity_poly.pdbx_seq_one_letter_code
_entity_poly.pdbx_strand_id
1 'polypeptide(L)'
;MEDVKIGKAAALADWRIRVTWLHAGLGTLTALAGLWIVLQMNNVLPRSLHVAAWKNLMRAAFAGYWITALLGFTTYYFWYIA
;
A
#
# COMPACT_ATOMS: atom_id res chain seq x y z
N MET A 1 11.29 -29.61 -26.00
CA MET A 1 10.53 -29.09 -24.86
C MET A 1 11.58 -28.60 -23.89
N GLU A 2 11.83 -27.29 -23.87
CA GLU A 2 12.83 -26.69 -22.97
C GLU A 2 12.36 -26.84 -21.53
N ASP A 3 13.23 -27.38 -20.69
CA ASP A 3 13.01 -27.57 -19.27
C ASP A 3 12.90 -26.21 -18.58
N VAL A 4 11.66 -25.72 -18.44
CA VAL A 4 11.38 -24.49 -17.70
C VAL A 4 11.75 -24.72 -16.24
N LYS A 5 12.94 -24.26 -15.88
CA LYS A 5 13.56 -24.33 -14.56
C LYS A 5 12.58 -23.93 -13.46
N ILE A 6 12.23 -24.88 -12.59
CA ILE A 6 11.35 -24.71 -11.42
C ILE A 6 11.76 -23.54 -10.52
N GLY A 7 13.03 -23.13 -10.52
CA GLY A 7 13.52 -21.95 -9.80
C GLY A 7 12.95 -20.60 -10.27
N LYS A 8 12.64 -20.42 -11.57
CA LYS A 8 12.09 -19.14 -12.08
C LYS A 8 10.61 -18.98 -11.71
N ALA A 9 9.82 -20.06 -11.84
CA ALA A 9 8.40 -20.03 -11.53
C ALA A 9 8.14 -19.86 -10.02
N ALA A 10 8.89 -20.55 -9.16
CA ALA A 10 8.77 -20.42 -7.71
C ALA A 10 9.16 -19.01 -7.22
N ALA A 11 10.24 -18.43 -7.75
CA ALA A 11 10.66 -17.06 -7.41
C ALA A 11 9.63 -16.01 -7.86
N LEU A 12 9.03 -16.19 -9.04
CA LEU A 12 7.94 -15.33 -9.52
C LEU A 12 6.68 -15.46 -8.64
N ALA A 13 6.33 -16.67 -8.21
CA ALA A 13 5.20 -16.88 -7.30
C ALA A 13 5.43 -16.19 -5.93
N ASP A 14 6.62 -16.32 -5.35
CA ASP A 14 7.01 -15.63 -4.11
C ASP A 14 6.94 -14.10 -4.28
N TRP A 15 7.42 -13.58 -5.41
CA TRP A 15 7.34 -12.14 -5.71
C TRP A 15 5.90 -11.64 -5.85
N ARG A 16 5.05 -12.34 -6.62
CA ARG A 16 3.62 -12.01 -6.79
C ARG A 16 2.91 -11.90 -5.45
N ILE A 17 3.14 -12.89 -4.57
CA ILE A 17 2.54 -12.93 -3.23
C ILE A 17 3.04 -11.76 -2.38
N ARG A 18 4.35 -11.52 -2.33
CA ARG A 18 4.93 -10.44 -1.51
C ARG A 18 4.45 -9.05 -1.93
N VAL A 19 4.44 -8.77 -3.24
CA VAL A 19 3.96 -7.48 -3.76
C VAL A 19 2.48 -7.28 -3.43
N THR A 20 1.68 -8.34 -3.51
CA THR A 20 0.25 -8.29 -3.16
C THR A 20 0.06 -7.95 -1.68
N TRP A 21 0.81 -8.61 -0.78
CA TRP A 21 0.76 -8.31 0.65
C TRP A 21 1.26 -6.90 0.97
N LEU A 22 2.34 -6.44 0.32
CA LEU A 22 2.83 -5.07 0.46
C LEU A 22 1.79 -4.04 0.01
N HIS A 23 1.14 -4.26 -1.14
CA HIS A 23 0.08 -3.41 -1.65
C HIS A 23 -1.09 -3.33 -0.65
N ALA A 24 -1.58 -4.49 -0.19
CA ALA A 24 -2.70 -4.57 0.74
C ALA A 24 -2.38 -3.92 2.08
N GLY A 25 -1.21 -4.22 2.66
CA GLY A 25 -0.78 -3.67 3.95
C GLY A 25 -0.58 -2.16 3.89
N LEU A 26 0.19 -1.68 2.91
CA LEU A 26 0.46 -0.25 2.77
C LEU A 26 -0.81 0.53 2.41
N GLY A 27 -1.64 -0.01 1.52
CA GLY A 27 -2.93 0.57 1.15
C GLY A 27 -3.86 0.71 2.35
N THR A 28 -3.97 -0.33 3.18
CA THR A 28 -4.80 -0.29 4.40
C THR A 28 -4.30 0.76 5.37
N LEU A 29 -3.00 0.79 5.67
CA LEU A 29 -2.42 1.78 6.59
C LEU A 29 -2.62 3.21 6.07
N THR A 30 -2.42 3.42 4.78
CA THR A 30 -2.60 4.73 4.14
C THR A 30 -4.05 5.18 4.16
N ALA A 31 -5.00 4.27 3.89
CA ALA A 31 -6.42 4.57 3.95
C ALA A 31 -6.86 4.96 5.36
N LEU A 32 -6.42 4.19 6.38
CA LEU A 32 -6.68 4.51 7.79
C LEU A 32 -6.08 5.85 8.20
N ALA A 33 -4.84 6.14 7.79
CA ALA A 33 -4.20 7.43 8.04
C ALA A 33 -4.97 8.59 7.39
N GLY A 34 -5.39 8.42 6.13
CA GLY A 34 -6.20 9.39 5.40
C GLY A 34 -7.55 9.66 6.09
N LEU A 35 -8.26 8.60 6.51
CA LEU A 35 -9.50 8.74 7.27
C LEU A 35 -9.26 9.49 8.58
N TRP A 36 -8.24 9.09 9.36
CA TRP A 36 -7.91 9.76 10.61
C TRP A 36 -7.56 11.24 10.39
N ILE A 37 -6.83 11.61 9.33
CA ILE A 37 -6.54 13.01 9.00
C ILE A 37 -7.83 13.79 8.74
N VAL A 38 -8.75 13.24 7.94
CA VAL A 38 -10.04 13.89 7.64
C VAL A 38 -10.85 14.10 8.91
N LEU A 39 -10.93 13.08 9.78
CA LEU A 39 -11.63 13.20 11.06
C LEU A 39 -10.98 14.23 11.97
N GLN A 40 -9.65 14.27 12.03
CA GLN A 40 -8.91 15.27 12.80
C GLN A 40 -9.19 16.69 12.29
N MET A 41 -9.12 16.91 10.97
CA MET A 41 -9.34 18.23 10.37
C MET A 41 -10.73 18.82 10.66
N ASN A 42 -11.71 17.95 10.86
CA ASN A 42 -13.10 18.32 11.12
C ASN A 42 -13.47 18.29 12.61
N ASN A 43 -12.49 18.16 13.52
CA ASN A 43 -12.71 18.06 14.97
C ASN A 43 -13.69 16.94 15.38
N VAL A 44 -13.75 15.85 14.60
CA VAL A 44 -14.62 14.69 14.91
C VAL A 44 -13.95 13.76 15.91
N LEU A 45 -12.61 13.71 15.91
CA LEU A 45 -11.86 12.88 16.86
C LEU A 45 -11.91 13.45 18.29
N PRO A 46 -11.83 12.61 19.33
CA PRO A 46 -11.60 13.08 20.69
C PRO A 46 -10.27 13.81 20.81
N ARG A 47 -10.17 14.73 21.78
CA ARG A 47 -8.98 15.58 21.97
C ARG A 47 -7.69 14.78 22.22
N SER A 48 -7.80 13.59 22.83
CA SER A 48 -6.68 12.68 23.07
C SER A 48 -6.05 12.09 21.81
N LEU A 49 -6.78 12.08 20.69
CA LEU A 49 -6.30 11.54 19.40
C LEU A 49 -5.80 12.63 18.44
N HIS A 50 -5.84 13.90 18.84
CA HIS A 50 -5.32 14.98 18.03
C HIS A 50 -3.79 15.03 18.07
N VAL A 51 -3.16 15.13 16.89
CA VAL A 51 -1.72 15.29 16.76
C VAL A 51 -1.40 16.62 16.10
N ALA A 52 -0.55 17.43 16.73
CA ALA A 52 -0.17 18.75 16.21
C ALA A 52 0.54 18.67 14.84
N ALA A 53 1.35 17.63 14.64
CA ALA A 53 2.10 17.39 13.40
C ALA A 53 1.28 16.71 12.27
N TRP A 54 -0.05 16.71 12.35
CA TRP A 54 -0.91 16.01 11.36
C TRP A 54 -0.70 16.45 9.91
N LYS A 55 -0.24 17.69 9.65
CA LYS A 55 0.09 18.14 8.29
C LYS A 55 1.28 17.38 7.69
N ASN A 56 2.23 16.94 8.51
CA ASN A 56 3.32 16.06 8.07
C ASN A 56 2.78 14.66 7.77
N LEU A 57 1.89 14.14 8.62
CA LEU A 57 1.20 12.87 8.38
C LEU A 57 0.36 12.92 7.10
N MET A 58 -0.26 14.06 6.78
CA MET A 58 -0.99 14.26 5.52
C MET A 58 -0.10 14.11 4.30
N ARG A 59 1.10 14.73 4.32
CA ARG A 59 2.08 14.57 3.25
C ARG A 59 2.57 13.13 3.13
N ALA A 60 2.83 12.47 4.26
CA ALA A 60 3.26 11.07 4.29
C ALA A 60 2.16 10.13 3.76
N ALA A 61 0.90 10.33 4.15
CA ALA A 61 -0.24 9.56 3.65
C ALA A 61 -0.44 9.77 2.14
N PHE A 62 -0.27 11.00 1.65
CA PHE A 62 -0.33 11.27 0.20
C PHE A 62 0.77 10.54 -0.57
N ALA A 63 2.01 10.55 -0.07
CA ALA A 63 3.08 9.74 -0.64
C ALA A 63 2.77 8.24 -0.57
N GLY A 64 2.20 7.77 0.54
CA GLY A 64 1.71 6.40 0.71
C GLY A 64 0.71 6.01 -0.37
N TYR A 65 -0.25 6.88 -0.71
CA TYR A 65 -1.24 6.61 -1.76
C TYR A 65 -0.59 6.39 -3.12
N TRP A 66 0.41 7.21 -3.47
CA TRP A 66 1.16 7.03 -4.71
C TRP A 66 1.93 5.71 -4.75
N ILE A 67 2.56 5.34 -3.63
CA ILE A 67 3.27 4.05 -3.53
C ILE A 67 2.27 2.89 -3.64
N THR A 68 1.14 2.94 -2.94
CA THR A 68 0.08 1.93 -3.04
C THR A 68 -0.44 1.83 -4.48
N ALA A 69 -0.67 2.94 -5.18
CA ALA A 69 -1.09 2.93 -6.57
C ALA A 69 -0.06 2.23 -7.48
N LEU A 70 1.23 2.57 -7.33
CA LEU A 70 2.32 1.92 -8.06
C LEU A 70 2.39 0.41 -7.79
N LEU A 71 2.26 0.00 -6.53
CA LEU A 71 2.17 -1.41 -6.14
C LEU A 71 0.92 -2.09 -6.74
N GLY A 72 -0.18 -1.36 -6.90
CA GLY A 72 -1.41 -1.85 -7.52
C GLY A 72 -1.20 -2.15 -9.01
N PHE A 73 -0.60 -1.22 -9.75
CA PHE A 73 -0.21 -1.45 -11.15
C PHE A 73 0.77 -2.63 -11.28
N THR A 74 1.73 -2.73 -10.35
CA THR A 74 2.72 -3.81 -10.33
C THR A 74 2.05 -5.16 -10.08
N THR A 75 1.12 -5.22 -9.12
CA THR A 75 0.30 -6.41 -8.83
C THR A 75 -0.49 -6.81 -10.07
N TYR A 76 -1.19 -5.88 -10.71
CA TYR A 76 -1.97 -6.15 -11.91
C TYR A 76 -1.11 -6.72 -13.04
N TYR A 77 0.04 -6.10 -13.32
CA TYR A 77 0.95 -6.55 -14.35
C TYR A 77 1.43 -7.99 -14.10
N PHE A 78 1.90 -8.30 -12.89
CA PHE A 78 2.45 -9.64 -12.61
C PHE A 78 1.38 -10.72 -12.48
N TRP A 79 0.14 -10.40 -12.14
CA TRP A 79 -0.92 -11.41 -12.04
C TRP A 79 -1.64 -11.67 -13.36
N TYR A 80 -1.76 -10.66 -14.22
CA TYR A 80 -2.62 -10.74 -15.40
C TYR A 80 -1.91 -10.54 -16.74
N ILE A 81 -0.71 -9.94 -16.77
CA ILE A 81 0.03 -9.65 -18.02
C ILE A 81 1.25 -10.56 -18.18
N ALA A 82 2.08 -10.69 -17.15
CA ALA A 82 3.32 -11.48 -17.16
C ALA A 82 3.10 -12.94 -16.72
#